data_AF-A0A923BIZ6-F1
#
_entry.id   AF-A0A923BIZ6-F1
#
_cell.length_a   1.000
_cell.length_b   1.000
_cell.length_c   1.000
_cell.angle_alpha   90.00
_cell.angle_beta   90.00
_cell.angle_gamma   90.00
#
_symmetry.space_group_name_H-M   'P 1'
#
loop_
_entity.id
_entity.type
_entity.pdbx_description
1 polymer ?
#
loop_
_entity_poly.entity_id
_entity_poly.type
_entity_poly.pdbx_seq_one_letter_code
_entity_poly.pdbx_strand_id
1 'polypeptide(L)'
;MSSAHPCARFAAPRSTSLIALAATLAALTAFAAPRTAAAQTGYVAAIAYSQSTGKFGHTARQARTEEAAKSLAVRACNQPDAKVWMWAQDQWIAIATAEGLTGAAGFGRGGTADEAQQKALAECAKRAHGAPCRVELCIHSAGSRSRQLRKLAGDPQLVAARQAGYVAAIAYSPKTGKIGSTAGDARSKKEAQEIALKECDAPDAKVFMWGPEWVAIATVDGRPGIAGFAPGATREIAERAALEQAEKLGRGAKCQVARAIHATGDPKAKPADDAEKKPTASTVSTTAPTPTAP
;
A
#
# COMPACT_ATOMS: atom_id res chain seq x y z
N MET A 1 46.77 13.97 24.20
CA MET A 1 47.79 14.09 23.13
C MET A 1 47.12 14.74 21.93
N SER A 2 47.31 16.05 21.80
CA SER A 2 46.77 16.88 20.71
C SER A 2 47.48 16.58 19.40
N SER A 3 46.71 16.31 18.35
CA SER A 3 47.23 16.32 16.98
C SER A 3 46.45 17.36 16.19
N ALA A 4 47.02 18.55 16.09
CA ALA A 4 46.58 19.59 15.18
C ALA A 4 47.04 19.22 13.75
N HIS A 5 46.16 19.39 12.77
CA HIS A 5 46.51 19.26 11.36
C HIS A 5 46.36 20.62 10.65
N PRO A 6 47.33 21.00 9.79
CA PRO A 6 47.43 22.33 9.22
C PRO A 6 46.46 22.58 8.05
N CYS A 7 45.89 23.79 8.05
CA CYS A 7 45.12 24.37 6.94
C CYS A 7 46.01 24.62 5.72
N ALA A 8 45.73 23.95 4.60
CA ALA A 8 46.24 24.34 3.29
C ALA A 8 45.35 25.46 2.70
N ARG A 9 45.94 26.67 2.58
CA ARG A 9 45.35 27.81 1.86
C ARG A 9 45.62 27.62 0.36
N PHE A 10 44.57 27.43 -0.45
CA PHE A 10 44.66 27.53 -1.91
C PHE A 10 44.43 28.99 -2.33
N ALA A 11 45.46 29.58 -2.93
CA ALA A 11 45.40 30.87 -3.60
C ALA A 11 44.80 30.72 -5.00
N ALA A 12 43.77 31.51 -5.32
CA ALA A 12 43.19 31.59 -6.66
C ALA A 12 43.95 32.63 -7.52
N PRO A 13 44.23 32.35 -8.81
CA PRO A 13 44.76 33.35 -9.72
C PRO A 13 43.65 34.33 -10.15
N ARG A 14 43.91 35.62 -9.91
CA ARG A 14 43.17 36.73 -10.51
C ARG A 14 43.51 36.80 -11.99
N SER A 15 42.56 36.45 -12.86
CA SER A 15 42.67 36.69 -14.29
C SER A 15 41.75 37.85 -14.65
N THR A 16 42.34 39.05 -14.70
CA THR A 16 41.74 40.25 -15.28
C THR A 16 41.86 40.17 -16.79
N SER A 17 40.74 40.11 -17.50
CA SER A 17 40.68 40.45 -18.92
C SER A 17 39.52 41.38 -19.17
N LEU A 18 39.86 42.67 -19.21
CA LEU A 18 39.06 43.73 -19.79
C LEU A 18 39.14 43.57 -21.31
N ILE A 19 38.04 43.19 -21.94
CA ILE A 19 37.82 43.41 -23.38
C ILE A 19 36.53 44.18 -23.49
N ALA A 20 36.67 45.49 -23.68
CA ALA A 20 35.65 46.33 -24.28
C ALA A 20 35.83 46.25 -25.79
N LEU A 21 34.78 45.92 -26.55
CA LEU A 21 34.51 46.63 -27.80
C LEU A 21 33.09 46.39 -28.31
N ALA A 22 32.60 47.45 -28.93
CA ALA A 22 31.23 47.77 -29.29
C ALA A 22 30.68 47.00 -30.50
N ALA A 23 29.36 47.18 -30.66
CA ALA A 23 28.63 47.28 -31.91
C ALA A 23 28.19 45.97 -32.60
N THR A 24 26.90 45.68 -32.53
CA THR A 24 25.94 46.00 -33.62
C THR A 24 24.52 45.62 -33.19
N LEU A 25 23.66 46.63 -33.09
CA LEU A 25 22.23 46.49 -32.79
C LEU A 25 21.50 46.17 -34.11
N ALA A 26 21.39 44.89 -34.47
CA ALA A 26 20.47 44.46 -35.53
C ALA A 26 19.18 43.97 -34.87
N ALA A 27 18.19 44.86 -34.80
CA ALA A 27 16.86 44.58 -34.30
C ALA A 27 16.10 43.63 -35.24
N LEU A 28 16.27 42.31 -35.06
CA LEU A 28 15.33 41.32 -35.58
C LEU A 28 14.13 41.24 -34.63
N THR A 29 13.09 42.01 -34.94
CA THR A 29 11.76 41.86 -34.36
C THR A 29 11.10 40.60 -34.92
N ALA A 30 11.57 39.43 -34.49
CA ALA A 30 10.85 38.19 -34.69
C ALA A 30 9.53 38.28 -33.90
N PHE A 31 8.42 38.46 -34.62
CA PHE A 31 7.08 38.27 -34.09
C PHE A 31 6.95 36.83 -33.60
N ALA A 32 7.30 36.61 -32.33
CA ALA A 32 6.98 35.38 -31.64
C ALA A 32 5.45 35.36 -31.50
N ALA A 33 4.79 34.61 -32.39
CA ALA A 33 3.38 34.30 -32.24
C ALA A 33 3.18 33.78 -30.81
N PRO A 34 2.22 34.31 -30.03
CA PRO A 34 1.98 33.86 -28.68
C PRO A 34 1.68 32.37 -28.74
N ARG A 35 2.62 31.55 -28.28
CA ARG A 35 2.33 30.14 -28.00
C ARG A 35 1.25 30.17 -26.93
N THR A 36 0.03 29.85 -27.34
CA THR A 36 -1.05 29.50 -26.41
C THR A 36 -0.50 28.39 -25.54
N ALA A 37 -0.06 28.77 -24.33
CA ALA A 37 0.30 27.83 -23.31
C ALA A 37 -0.95 26.98 -23.07
N ALA A 38 -0.95 25.76 -23.59
CA ALA A 38 -1.99 24.79 -23.32
C ALA A 38 -2.10 24.74 -21.79
N ALA A 39 -3.23 25.23 -21.27
CA ALA A 39 -3.47 25.26 -19.84
C ALA A 39 -3.23 23.84 -19.33
N GLN A 40 -2.23 23.67 -18.47
CA GLN A 40 -1.93 22.36 -17.91
C GLN A 40 -3.10 21.97 -16.99
N THR A 41 -4.07 21.25 -17.56
CA THR A 41 -5.27 20.80 -16.85
C THR A 41 -4.91 19.55 -16.06
N GLY A 42 -4.24 19.73 -14.93
CA GLY A 42 -3.94 18.63 -14.03
C GLY A 42 -3.31 19.09 -12.73
N TYR A 43 -3.49 18.29 -11.69
CA TYR A 43 -2.69 18.43 -10.48
C TYR A 43 -1.31 17.81 -10.69
N VAL A 44 -0.34 18.23 -9.91
CA VAL A 44 1.01 17.66 -9.87
C VAL A 44 1.23 17.04 -8.49
N ALA A 45 1.70 15.80 -8.46
CA ALA A 45 2.20 15.17 -7.23
C ALA A 45 3.72 15.35 -7.13
N ALA A 46 4.22 15.50 -5.91
CA ALA A 46 5.66 15.49 -5.63
C ALA A 46 5.97 14.80 -4.30
N ILE A 47 7.15 14.18 -4.22
CA ILE A 47 7.72 13.57 -3.01
C ILE A 47 9.07 14.22 -2.74
N ALA A 48 9.23 14.75 -1.54
CA ALA A 48 10.50 15.21 -0.99
C ALA A 48 10.98 14.22 0.08
N TYR A 49 12.29 14.03 0.18
CA TYR A 49 12.91 13.08 1.10
C TYR A 49 14.21 13.66 1.68
N SER A 50 14.39 13.47 2.98
CA SER A 50 15.59 13.78 3.75
C SER A 50 16.41 12.51 3.92
N GLN A 51 17.60 12.47 3.32
CA GLN A 51 18.45 11.29 3.41
C GLN A 51 19.04 11.11 4.81
N SER A 52 19.28 12.19 5.55
CA SER A 52 19.85 12.12 6.90
C SER A 52 18.87 11.61 7.95
N THR A 53 17.57 11.84 7.77
CA THR A 53 16.54 11.47 8.76
C THR A 53 15.61 10.35 8.31
N GLY A 54 15.59 10.03 7.01
CA GLY A 54 14.65 9.07 6.44
C GLY A 54 13.20 9.58 6.37
N LYS A 55 12.95 10.84 6.76
CA LYS A 55 11.62 11.45 6.67
C LYS A 55 11.32 11.87 5.23
N PHE A 56 10.05 11.82 4.87
CA PHE A 56 9.56 12.30 3.59
C PHE A 56 8.35 13.21 3.78
N GLY A 57 8.13 14.07 2.79
CA GLY A 57 6.93 14.87 2.62
C GLY A 57 6.37 14.69 1.22
N HIS A 58 5.08 14.92 1.05
CA HIS A 58 4.44 14.78 -0.25
C HIS A 58 3.34 15.81 -0.46
N THR A 59 2.94 15.96 -1.72
CA THR A 59 1.75 16.72 -2.09
C THR A 59 0.98 15.99 -3.18
N ALA A 60 -0.35 16.10 -3.13
CA ALA A 60 -1.28 15.68 -4.17
C ALA A 60 -2.54 16.56 -4.08
N ARG A 61 -3.17 16.89 -5.21
CA ARG A 61 -4.33 17.81 -5.31
C ARG A 61 -4.14 19.24 -4.78
N GLN A 62 -2.94 19.67 -4.42
CA GLN A 62 -2.70 21.02 -3.89
C GLN A 62 -2.00 21.96 -4.87
N ALA A 63 -1.30 21.42 -5.86
CA ALA A 63 -0.55 22.19 -6.84
C ALA A 63 -0.95 21.83 -8.27
N ARG A 64 -1.04 22.85 -9.13
CA ARG A 64 -1.27 22.72 -10.58
C ARG A 64 0.01 22.93 -11.40
N THR A 65 1.10 23.34 -10.76
CA THR A 65 2.41 23.52 -11.39
C THR A 65 3.45 22.67 -10.68
N GLU A 66 4.51 22.32 -11.41
CA GLU A 66 5.65 21.55 -10.90
C GLU A 66 6.33 22.27 -9.73
N GLU A 67 6.61 23.56 -9.87
CA GLU A 67 7.32 24.36 -8.87
C GLU A 67 6.53 24.45 -7.56
N ALA A 68 5.21 24.65 -7.65
CA ALA A 68 4.34 24.68 -6.48
C ALA A 68 4.30 23.31 -5.80
N ALA A 69 4.22 22.22 -6.57
CA ALA A 69 4.22 20.87 -6.00
C ALA A 69 5.53 20.56 -5.27
N LYS A 70 6.67 20.91 -5.89
CA LYS A 70 8.00 20.77 -5.30
C LYS A 70 8.12 21.54 -3.98
N SER A 71 7.72 22.81 -3.96
CA SER A 71 7.77 23.65 -2.78
C SER A 71 6.90 23.10 -1.64
N LEU A 72 5.68 22.65 -1.94
CA LEU A 72 4.77 22.05 -0.95
C LEU A 72 5.31 20.74 -0.38
N ALA A 73 5.88 19.86 -1.22
CA ALA A 73 6.43 18.59 -0.76
C ALA A 73 7.64 18.79 0.18
N VAL A 74 8.54 19.72 -0.14
CA VAL A 74 9.68 20.06 0.74
C VAL A 74 9.20 20.63 2.06
N ARG A 75 8.24 21.58 2.02
CA ARG A 75 7.62 22.13 3.23
C ARG A 75 6.97 21.05 4.08
N ALA A 76 6.26 20.11 3.47
CA ALA A 76 5.63 18.99 4.16
C ALA A 76 6.66 18.04 4.80
N CYS A 77 7.84 17.87 4.19
CA CYS A 77 8.90 17.04 4.75
C CYS A 77 9.50 17.66 6.01
N ASN A 78 9.57 18.99 6.07
CA ASN A 78 10.05 19.77 7.20
C ASN A 78 11.42 19.32 7.73
N GLN A 79 12.37 19.09 6.82
CA GLN A 79 13.77 18.77 7.15
C GLN A 79 14.71 19.69 6.35
N PRO A 80 15.83 20.14 6.93
CA PRO A 80 16.72 21.10 6.29
C PRO A 80 17.42 20.55 5.04
N ASP A 81 17.64 19.24 4.99
CA ASP A 81 18.26 18.53 3.86
C ASP A 81 17.22 17.89 2.92
N ALA A 82 15.93 18.17 3.10
CA ALA A 82 14.88 17.63 2.24
C ALA A 82 15.05 18.12 0.81
N LYS A 83 15.12 17.18 -0.14
CA LYS A 83 15.16 17.46 -1.58
C LYS A 83 13.98 16.80 -2.26
N VAL A 84 13.49 17.37 -3.35
CA VAL A 84 12.50 16.69 -4.21
C VAL A 84 13.20 15.62 -5.02
N TRP A 85 12.75 14.38 -4.89
CA TRP A 85 13.29 13.24 -5.62
C TRP A 85 12.39 12.80 -6.77
N MET A 86 11.08 13.01 -6.65
CA MET A 86 10.12 12.57 -7.66
C MET A 86 8.95 13.53 -7.74
N TRP A 87 8.46 13.76 -8.95
CA TRP A 87 7.21 14.46 -9.20
C TRP A 87 6.60 13.94 -10.50
N ALA A 88 5.29 14.06 -10.63
CA ALA A 88 4.58 13.72 -11.87
C ALA A 88 3.22 14.42 -11.97
N GLN A 89 2.82 14.69 -13.21
CA GLN A 89 1.47 15.12 -13.57
C GLN A 89 0.72 13.92 -14.16
N ASP A 90 -0.53 13.73 -13.73
CA ASP A 90 -1.40 12.63 -14.19
C ASP A 90 -0.77 11.21 -14.15
N GLN A 91 0.09 10.96 -13.17
CA GLN A 91 0.74 9.66 -12.97
C GLN A 91 0.85 9.30 -11.49
N TRP A 92 1.13 8.03 -11.24
CA TRP A 92 1.46 7.51 -9.92
C TRP A 92 2.94 7.73 -9.62
N ILE A 93 3.24 8.21 -8.42
CA ILE A 93 4.60 8.25 -7.87
C ILE A 93 4.66 7.49 -6.55
N ALA A 94 5.78 6.83 -6.28
CA ALA A 94 5.99 6.05 -5.07
C ALA A 94 7.40 6.27 -4.51
N ILE A 95 7.54 6.07 -3.20
CA ILE A 95 8.81 5.99 -2.47
C ILE A 95 8.84 4.69 -1.67
N ALA A 96 9.96 3.99 -1.73
CA ALA A 96 10.27 2.84 -0.91
C ALA A 96 11.56 3.08 -0.11
N THR A 97 11.60 2.61 1.13
CA THR A 97 12.75 2.74 2.05
C THR A 97 13.26 1.36 2.45
N ALA A 98 14.56 1.26 2.72
CA ALA A 98 15.17 0.08 3.30
C ALA A 98 15.04 0.09 4.83
N GLU A 99 14.64 -1.04 5.41
CA GLU A 99 14.51 -1.18 6.85
C GLU A 99 15.87 -1.15 7.54
N GLY A 100 15.97 -0.40 8.64
CA GLY A 100 17.22 -0.25 9.39
C GLY A 100 18.31 0.59 8.70
N LEU A 101 18.07 1.11 7.49
CA LEU A 101 19.05 1.88 6.72
C LEU A 101 18.50 3.25 6.33
N THR A 102 18.72 4.23 7.20
CA THR A 102 18.39 5.63 6.91
C THR A 102 19.12 6.12 5.66
N GLY A 103 18.39 6.79 4.76
CA GLY A 103 18.96 7.31 3.51
C GLY A 103 18.90 6.35 2.32
N ALA A 104 18.74 5.04 2.54
CA ALA A 104 18.53 4.06 1.49
C ALA A 104 17.06 4.03 1.06
N ALA A 105 16.75 4.79 0.00
CA ALA A 105 15.42 4.88 -0.57
C ALA A 105 15.44 4.78 -2.10
N GLY A 106 14.35 4.26 -2.66
CA GLY A 106 14.07 4.20 -4.10
C GLY A 106 12.74 4.87 -4.43
N PHE A 107 12.64 5.37 -5.66
CA PHE A 107 11.52 6.14 -6.16
C PHE A 107 11.00 5.53 -7.45
N GLY A 108 9.71 5.64 -7.70
CA GLY A 108 9.11 5.04 -8.88
C GLY A 108 7.99 5.89 -9.43
N ARG A 109 7.84 5.87 -10.75
CA ARG A 109 6.76 6.53 -11.49
C ARG A 109 6.15 5.57 -12.50
N GLY A 110 4.83 5.53 -12.57
CA GLY A 110 4.09 4.63 -13.46
C GLY A 110 2.71 5.15 -13.85
N GLY A 111 2.16 4.58 -14.90
CA GLY A 111 0.76 4.80 -15.29
C GLY A 111 -0.22 4.12 -14.32
N THR A 112 0.25 3.12 -13.57
CA THR A 112 -0.51 2.44 -12.51
C THR A 112 0.23 2.51 -11.17
N ALA A 113 -0.53 2.33 -10.07
CA ALA A 113 0.05 2.27 -8.73
C ALA A 113 1.05 1.11 -8.59
N ASP A 114 0.72 -0.07 -9.11
CA ASP A 114 1.58 -1.26 -9.03
C ASP A 114 2.91 -1.03 -9.75
N GLU A 115 2.87 -0.43 -10.94
CA GLU A 115 4.08 -0.10 -11.71
C GLU A 115 4.97 0.89 -10.96
N ALA A 116 4.39 1.96 -10.40
CA ALA A 116 5.15 2.94 -9.62
C ALA A 116 5.80 2.31 -8.39
N GLN A 117 5.07 1.45 -7.68
CA GLN A 117 5.55 0.76 -6.49
C GLN A 117 6.65 -0.26 -6.80
N GLN A 118 6.50 -1.06 -7.84
CA GLN A 118 7.53 -2.00 -8.29
C GLN A 118 8.83 -1.29 -8.66
N LYS A 119 8.73 -0.17 -9.39
CA LYS A 119 9.90 0.66 -9.74
C LYS A 119 10.58 1.22 -8.48
N ALA A 120 9.82 1.72 -7.52
CA ALA A 120 10.37 2.23 -6.26
C ALA A 120 11.07 1.14 -5.45
N LEU A 121 10.48 -0.06 -5.36
CA LEU A 121 11.08 -1.21 -4.68
C LEU A 121 12.35 -1.69 -5.38
N ALA A 122 12.35 -1.76 -6.71
CA ALA A 122 13.51 -2.15 -7.51
C ALA A 122 14.66 -1.14 -7.35
N GLU A 123 14.36 0.16 -7.32
CA GLU A 123 15.38 1.18 -7.05
C GLU A 123 15.90 1.10 -5.62
N CYS A 124 15.03 0.90 -4.63
CA CYS A 124 15.43 0.75 -3.23
C CYS A 124 16.37 -0.45 -3.05
N ALA A 125 16.04 -1.59 -3.66
CA ALA A 125 16.84 -2.81 -3.57
C ALA A 125 18.30 -2.62 -4.01
N LYS A 126 18.55 -1.77 -5.02
CA LYS A 126 19.90 -1.43 -5.49
C LYS A 126 20.74 -0.70 -4.44
N ARG A 127 20.09 0.00 -3.49
CA ARG A 127 20.72 0.83 -2.46
C ARG A 127 20.65 0.20 -1.06
N ALA A 128 19.86 -0.86 -0.89
CA ALA A 128 19.54 -1.44 0.40
C ALA A 128 20.63 -2.39 0.94
N HIS A 129 21.66 -2.74 0.16
CA HIS A 129 22.72 -3.67 0.58
C HIS A 129 22.20 -4.98 1.21
N GLY A 130 21.10 -5.51 0.65
CA GLY A 130 20.44 -6.73 1.14
C GLY A 130 19.36 -6.51 2.20
N ALA A 131 19.21 -5.30 2.75
CA ALA A 131 18.12 -4.98 3.66
C ALA A 131 16.74 -5.06 2.95
N PRO A 132 15.68 -5.48 3.67
CA PRO A 132 14.34 -5.50 3.11
C PRO A 132 13.89 -4.06 2.83
N CYS A 133 13.24 -3.85 1.67
CA CYS A 133 12.65 -2.57 1.33
C CYS A 133 11.16 -2.59 1.64
N ARG A 134 10.49 -1.45 1.73
CA ARG A 134 9.02 -1.38 1.75
C ARG A 134 8.55 -0.10 1.10
N VAL A 135 7.39 -0.12 0.45
CA VAL A 135 6.76 1.11 -0.05
C VAL A 135 6.20 1.87 1.14
N GLU A 136 6.69 3.09 1.35
CA GLU A 136 6.18 3.98 2.41
C GLU A 136 4.97 4.77 1.91
N LEU A 137 5.00 5.22 0.65
CA LEU A 137 3.96 6.05 0.07
C LEU A 137 3.84 5.78 -1.43
N CYS A 138 2.60 5.72 -1.93
CA CYS A 138 2.29 5.75 -3.35
C CYS A 138 1.01 6.55 -3.60
N ILE A 139 1.10 7.57 -4.44
CA ILE A 139 0.05 8.57 -4.66
C ILE A 139 -0.08 8.91 -6.14
N HIS A 140 -1.30 9.17 -6.57
CA HIS A 140 -1.61 9.79 -7.85
C HIS A 140 -1.67 11.32 -7.68
N SER A 141 -1.33 12.05 -8.73
CA SER A 141 -1.49 13.51 -8.78
C SER A 141 -2.93 13.98 -8.48
N ALA A 142 -3.91 13.21 -8.95
CA ALA A 142 -5.32 13.35 -8.63
C ALA A 142 -5.68 12.87 -7.21
N GLY A 143 -4.76 12.77 -6.25
CA GLY A 143 -5.01 12.52 -4.82
C GLY A 143 -5.46 11.11 -4.44
N SER A 144 -5.61 10.21 -5.41
CA SER A 144 -5.80 8.79 -5.12
C SER A 144 -4.58 8.26 -4.37
N ARG A 145 -4.81 7.55 -3.27
CA ARG A 145 -3.77 6.82 -2.55
C ARG A 145 -3.95 5.34 -2.83
N SER A 146 -2.89 4.65 -3.22
CA SER A 146 -2.96 3.20 -3.36
C SER A 146 -2.89 2.56 -1.97
N ARG A 147 -3.34 1.30 -1.88
CA ARG A 147 -2.94 0.45 -0.76
C ARG A 147 -1.42 0.29 -0.83
N GLN A 148 -0.73 0.49 0.28
CA GLN A 148 0.69 0.18 0.38
C GLN A 148 0.89 -1.29 0.00
N LEU A 149 1.59 -1.57 -1.11
CA LEU A 149 2.22 -2.86 -1.30
C LEU A 149 3.33 -2.92 -0.26
N ARG A 150 3.01 -3.40 0.95
CA ARG A 150 4.05 -3.90 1.83
C ARG A 150 4.86 -4.90 0.99
N LYS A 151 6.18 -4.82 1.07
CA LYS A 151 7.06 -5.87 0.56
C LYS A 151 6.90 -7.10 1.47
N LEU A 152 5.70 -7.68 1.50
CA LEU A 152 5.68 -9.11 1.28
C LEU A 152 6.30 -9.23 -0.10
N ALA A 153 7.49 -9.82 -0.20
CA ALA A 153 7.93 -10.35 -1.49
C ALA A 153 6.69 -11.01 -2.06
N GLY A 154 6.08 -10.40 -3.09
CA GLY A 154 4.70 -10.71 -3.48
C GLY A 154 4.67 -12.21 -3.57
N ASP A 155 3.94 -12.84 -2.65
CA ASP A 155 4.01 -14.29 -2.48
C ASP A 155 3.91 -14.84 -3.90
N PRO A 156 4.88 -15.63 -4.39
CA PRO A 156 4.84 -16.12 -5.76
C PRO A 156 3.47 -16.70 -6.10
N GLN A 157 2.76 -17.24 -5.09
CA GLN A 157 1.36 -17.64 -5.19
C GLN A 157 0.39 -16.47 -5.44
N LEU A 158 0.50 -15.33 -4.75
CA LEU A 158 -0.29 -14.10 -5.01
C LEU A 158 -0.03 -13.51 -6.40
N VAL A 159 1.22 -13.49 -6.85
CA VAL A 159 1.56 -13.01 -8.20
C VAL A 159 1.02 -13.96 -9.26
N ALA A 160 1.21 -15.28 -9.06
CA ALA A 160 0.64 -16.31 -9.92
C ALA A 160 -0.89 -16.30 -9.90
N ALA A 161 -1.53 -16.02 -8.76
CA ALA A 161 -2.99 -15.88 -8.63
C ALA A 161 -3.54 -14.75 -9.47
N ARG A 162 -2.89 -13.58 -9.36
CA ARG A 162 -3.21 -12.39 -10.14
C ARG A 162 -3.03 -12.66 -11.64
N GLN A 163 -1.97 -13.36 -12.03
CA GLN A 163 -1.70 -13.73 -13.42
C GLN A 163 -2.65 -14.82 -13.94
N ALA A 164 -3.05 -15.77 -13.09
CA ALA A 164 -4.02 -16.81 -13.40
C ALA A 164 -5.46 -16.30 -13.41
N GLY A 165 -5.69 -15.04 -13.01
CA GLY A 165 -6.97 -14.37 -13.09
C GLY A 165 -7.96 -14.75 -11.98
N TYR A 166 -7.49 -15.37 -10.89
CA TYR A 166 -8.40 -15.75 -9.80
C TYR A 166 -8.96 -14.52 -9.08
N VAL A 167 -10.24 -14.57 -8.72
CA VAL A 167 -10.94 -13.49 -8.01
C VAL A 167 -11.71 -14.07 -6.83
N ALA A 168 -11.38 -13.62 -5.62
CA ALA A 168 -12.21 -13.83 -4.44
C ALA A 168 -13.33 -12.79 -4.39
N ALA A 169 -14.51 -13.18 -3.90
CA ALA A 169 -15.64 -12.30 -3.65
C ALA A 169 -16.39 -12.73 -2.38
N ILE A 170 -16.94 -11.75 -1.66
CA ILE A 170 -17.81 -11.98 -0.50
C ILE A 170 -19.17 -11.36 -0.78
N ALA A 171 -20.21 -12.21 -0.72
CA ALA A 171 -21.60 -11.82 -0.66
C ALA A 171 -22.11 -11.85 0.78
N TYR A 172 -22.97 -10.90 1.13
CA TYR A 172 -23.57 -10.79 2.45
C TYR A 172 -25.05 -10.42 2.33
N SER A 173 -25.89 -11.02 3.17
CA SER A 173 -27.29 -10.65 3.34
C SER A 173 -27.45 -9.83 4.62
N PRO A 174 -27.73 -8.52 4.53
CA PRO A 174 -27.95 -7.70 5.71
C PRO A 174 -29.12 -8.17 6.57
N LYS A 175 -30.17 -8.76 6.01
CA LYS A 175 -31.34 -9.20 6.79
C LYS A 175 -31.08 -10.49 7.54
N THR A 176 -30.40 -11.45 6.91
CA THR A 176 -30.23 -12.81 7.47
C THR A 176 -28.88 -13.01 8.15
N GLY A 177 -27.90 -12.17 7.86
CA GLY A 177 -26.52 -12.37 8.28
C GLY A 177 -25.77 -13.46 7.51
N LYS A 178 -26.40 -14.12 6.53
CA LYS A 178 -25.74 -15.14 5.71
C LYS A 178 -24.59 -14.54 4.90
N ILE A 179 -23.53 -15.33 4.74
CA ILE A 179 -22.32 -14.98 4.00
C ILE A 179 -22.10 -16.04 2.94
N GLY A 180 -21.88 -15.62 1.70
CA GLY A 180 -21.37 -16.47 0.63
C GLY A 180 -20.04 -15.95 0.11
N SER A 181 -19.26 -16.81 -0.51
CA SER A 181 -17.87 -16.53 -0.84
C SER A 181 -17.38 -17.26 -2.09
N THR A 182 -16.21 -16.88 -2.59
CA THR A 182 -15.51 -17.62 -3.64
C THR A 182 -14.06 -17.83 -3.26
N ALA A 183 -13.72 -19.06 -2.90
CA ALA A 183 -12.38 -19.42 -2.44
C ALA A 183 -11.68 -20.29 -3.49
N GLY A 184 -11.09 -19.66 -4.52
CA GLY A 184 -10.30 -20.40 -5.53
C GLY A 184 -11.06 -20.85 -6.77
N ASP A 185 -12.39 -20.71 -6.79
CA ASP A 185 -13.21 -21.30 -7.86
C ASP A 185 -13.46 -20.39 -9.06
N ALA A 186 -13.23 -19.08 -8.92
CA ALA A 186 -13.59 -18.10 -9.94
C ALA A 186 -12.37 -17.51 -10.65
N ARG A 187 -12.41 -17.52 -11.99
CA ARG A 187 -11.37 -16.94 -12.87
C ARG A 187 -11.76 -15.56 -13.42
N SER A 188 -12.93 -15.07 -13.05
CA SER A 188 -13.39 -13.74 -13.45
C SER A 188 -14.19 -13.09 -12.34
N LYS A 189 -14.26 -11.75 -12.35
CA LYS A 189 -15.10 -11.00 -11.41
C LYS A 189 -16.57 -11.40 -11.48
N LYS A 190 -17.11 -11.62 -12.69
CA LYS A 190 -18.53 -11.96 -12.89
C LYS A 190 -18.85 -13.32 -12.27
N GLU A 191 -18.03 -14.32 -12.58
CA GLU A 191 -18.14 -15.67 -12.01
C GLU A 191 -17.98 -15.65 -10.49
N ALA A 192 -17.03 -14.87 -9.96
CA ALA A 192 -16.81 -14.73 -8.52
C ALA A 192 -18.05 -14.19 -7.80
N GLN A 193 -18.74 -13.23 -8.43
CA GLN A 193 -19.97 -12.65 -7.91
C GLN A 193 -21.13 -13.65 -7.94
N GLU A 194 -21.30 -14.38 -9.04
CA GLU A 194 -22.37 -15.38 -9.20
C GLU A 194 -22.25 -16.52 -8.19
N ILE A 195 -21.04 -17.07 -8.01
CA ILE A 195 -20.81 -18.15 -7.04
C ILE A 195 -21.00 -17.64 -5.60
N ALA A 196 -20.48 -16.46 -5.25
CA ALA A 196 -20.64 -15.91 -3.90
C ALA A 196 -22.12 -15.64 -3.56
N LEU A 197 -22.90 -15.10 -4.51
CA LEU A 197 -24.34 -14.90 -4.34
C LEU A 197 -25.08 -16.23 -4.20
N LYS A 198 -24.70 -17.23 -5.00
CA LYS A 198 -25.27 -18.58 -4.93
C LYS A 198 -24.97 -19.27 -3.60
N GLU A 199 -23.75 -19.18 -3.07
CA GLU A 199 -23.39 -19.74 -1.75
C GLU A 199 -24.12 -19.00 -0.62
N CYS A 200 -24.33 -17.69 -0.75
CA CYS A 200 -25.03 -16.89 0.26
C CYS A 200 -26.50 -17.31 0.41
N ASP A 201 -27.15 -17.67 -0.70
CA ASP A 201 -28.53 -18.19 -0.75
C ASP A 201 -29.51 -17.34 0.09
N ALA A 202 -29.53 -16.04 -0.21
CA ALA A 202 -30.45 -15.09 0.39
C ALA A 202 -30.92 -14.07 -0.67
N PRO A 203 -32.23 -13.75 -0.71
CA PRO A 203 -32.79 -12.89 -1.75
C PRO A 203 -32.31 -11.43 -1.68
N ASP A 204 -31.85 -10.98 -0.51
CA ASP A 204 -31.28 -9.66 -0.29
C ASP A 204 -29.74 -9.64 -0.29
N ALA A 205 -29.10 -10.78 -0.62
CA ALA A 205 -27.65 -10.88 -0.70
C ALA A 205 -27.10 -9.94 -1.77
N LYS A 206 -25.99 -9.28 -1.43
CA LYS A 206 -25.21 -8.45 -2.37
C LYS A 206 -23.73 -8.76 -2.22
N VAL A 207 -22.98 -8.62 -3.31
CA VAL A 207 -21.52 -8.70 -3.25
C VAL A 207 -20.96 -7.36 -2.79
N PHE A 208 -20.29 -7.36 -1.65
CA PHE A 208 -19.73 -6.14 -1.05
C PHE A 208 -18.24 -5.97 -1.30
N MET A 209 -17.52 -7.08 -1.50
CA MET A 209 -16.08 -7.06 -1.68
C MET A 209 -15.64 -8.11 -2.69
N TRP A 210 -14.64 -7.78 -3.50
CA TRP A 210 -13.96 -8.73 -4.37
C TRP A 210 -12.52 -8.26 -4.63
N GLY A 211 -11.64 -9.18 -4.97
CA GLY A 211 -10.26 -8.86 -5.31
C GLY A 211 -9.41 -10.10 -5.59
N PRO A 212 -8.21 -9.91 -6.14
CA PRO A 212 -7.27 -11.01 -6.39
C PRO A 212 -6.42 -11.37 -5.16
N GLU A 213 -6.72 -10.80 -3.99
CA GLU A 213 -5.99 -11.02 -2.74
C GLU A 213 -6.94 -11.51 -1.64
N TRP A 214 -6.53 -11.40 -0.36
CA TRP A 214 -7.41 -11.66 0.76
C TRP A 214 -8.54 -10.64 0.78
N VAL A 215 -9.77 -11.12 0.95
CA VAL A 215 -10.93 -10.30 1.30
C VAL A 215 -11.53 -10.88 2.57
N ALA A 216 -11.91 -9.99 3.49
CA ALA A 216 -12.50 -10.39 4.76
C ALA A 216 -13.79 -9.62 5.03
N ILE A 217 -14.67 -10.26 5.80
CA ILE A 217 -15.87 -9.69 6.37
C ILE A 217 -15.84 -9.89 7.89
N ALA A 218 -16.11 -8.82 8.62
CA ALA A 218 -16.37 -8.84 10.04
C ALA A 218 -17.82 -8.41 10.31
N THR A 219 -18.48 -9.09 11.23
CA THR A 219 -19.88 -8.84 11.61
C THR A 219 -19.97 -8.34 13.04
N VAL A 220 -21.04 -7.60 13.35
CA VAL A 220 -21.35 -7.13 14.70
C VAL A 220 -22.32 -8.07 15.39
N ASP A 221 -21.99 -8.50 16.61
CA ASP A 221 -22.81 -9.46 17.37
C ASP A 221 -24.22 -8.93 17.62
N GLY A 222 -25.23 -9.77 17.35
CA GLY A 222 -26.65 -9.46 17.55
C GLY A 222 -27.22 -8.40 16.61
N ARG A 223 -26.47 -7.93 15.60
CA ARG A 223 -26.90 -6.87 14.68
C ARG A 223 -26.70 -7.28 13.21
N PRO A 224 -27.55 -8.19 12.68
CA PRO A 224 -27.55 -8.47 11.24
C PRO A 224 -27.75 -7.16 10.48
N GLY A 225 -26.91 -6.95 9.47
CA GLY A 225 -26.93 -5.75 8.61
C GLY A 225 -25.79 -4.76 8.87
N ILE A 226 -25.00 -4.97 9.92
CA ILE A 226 -23.77 -4.20 10.14
C ILE A 226 -22.56 -5.13 9.96
N ALA A 227 -21.78 -4.85 8.92
CA ALA A 227 -20.56 -5.57 8.62
C ALA A 227 -19.47 -4.63 8.09
N GLY A 228 -18.23 -4.92 8.42
CA GLY A 228 -17.03 -4.33 7.83
C GLY A 228 -16.44 -5.26 6.78
N PHE A 229 -15.89 -4.68 5.71
CA PHE A 229 -15.35 -5.41 4.57
C PHE A 229 -14.01 -4.82 4.16
N ALA A 230 -12.97 -5.63 4.13
CA ALA A 230 -11.66 -5.13 3.73
C ALA A 230 -10.86 -6.16 2.92
N PRO A 231 -10.21 -5.71 1.84
CA PRO A 231 -9.10 -6.44 1.25
C PRO A 231 -7.83 -6.31 2.08
N GLY A 232 -6.93 -7.26 1.94
CA GLY A 232 -5.58 -7.21 2.51
C GLY A 232 -4.59 -8.03 1.70
N ALA A 233 -3.32 -7.63 1.78
CA ALA A 233 -2.22 -8.41 1.20
C ALA A 233 -1.99 -9.73 1.96
N THR A 234 -2.38 -9.79 3.24
CA THR A 234 -2.43 -11.01 4.04
C THR A 234 -3.79 -11.16 4.69
N ARG A 235 -4.09 -12.36 5.18
CA ARG A 235 -5.31 -12.66 5.93
C ARG A 235 -5.47 -11.70 7.11
N GLU A 236 -4.44 -11.54 7.91
CA GLU A 236 -4.45 -10.72 9.15
C GLU A 236 -4.69 -9.24 8.83
N ILE A 237 -4.15 -8.73 7.72
CA ILE A 237 -4.38 -7.35 7.28
C ILE A 237 -5.84 -7.17 6.86
N ALA A 238 -6.40 -8.12 6.09
CA ALA A 238 -7.80 -8.08 5.66
C ALA A 238 -8.73 -8.15 6.88
N GLU A 239 -8.50 -9.11 7.78
CA GLU A 239 -9.28 -9.34 8.99
C GLU A 239 -9.28 -8.12 9.92
N ARG A 240 -8.09 -7.59 10.23
CA ARG A 240 -7.96 -6.40 11.10
C ARG A 240 -8.67 -5.18 10.49
N ALA A 241 -8.51 -4.94 9.19
CA ALA A 241 -9.16 -3.81 8.53
C ALA A 241 -10.69 -3.98 8.44
N ALA A 242 -11.18 -5.22 8.28
CA ALA A 242 -12.61 -5.52 8.32
C ALA A 242 -13.17 -5.29 9.73
N LEU A 243 -12.47 -5.72 10.78
CA LEU A 243 -12.82 -5.45 12.17
C LEU A 243 -12.88 -3.95 12.47
N GLU A 244 -11.84 -3.18 12.11
CA GLU A 244 -11.80 -1.73 12.32
C GLU A 244 -13.01 -1.03 11.67
N GLN A 245 -13.39 -1.46 10.46
CA GLN A 245 -14.58 -0.93 9.80
C GLN A 245 -15.87 -1.36 10.52
N ALA A 246 -15.98 -2.63 10.93
CA ALA A 246 -17.15 -3.14 11.64
C ALA A 246 -17.35 -2.42 12.97
N GLU A 247 -16.28 -2.19 13.75
CA GLU A 247 -16.30 -1.47 15.02
C GLU A 247 -16.79 -0.03 14.86
N LYS A 248 -16.29 0.66 13.83
CA LYS A 248 -16.71 2.02 13.48
C LYS A 248 -18.20 2.10 13.16
N LEU A 249 -18.74 1.10 12.46
CA LEU A 249 -20.17 1.03 12.12
C LEU A 249 -21.02 0.53 13.30
N GLY A 250 -20.48 -0.37 14.11
CA GLY A 250 -21.13 -1.03 15.24
C GLY A 250 -21.32 -0.13 16.47
N ARG A 251 -20.64 1.03 16.52
CA ARG A 251 -20.68 1.99 17.64
C ARG A 251 -20.25 1.36 18.97
N GLY A 252 -19.16 0.59 18.95
CA GLY A 252 -18.59 -0.06 20.15
C GLY A 252 -19.20 -1.41 20.52
N ALA A 253 -20.12 -1.95 19.71
CA ALA A 253 -20.56 -3.33 19.84
C ALA A 253 -19.42 -4.33 19.53
N LYS A 254 -19.49 -5.54 20.13
CA LYS A 254 -18.53 -6.61 19.84
C LYS A 254 -18.57 -6.99 18.37
N CYS A 255 -17.39 -7.01 17.76
CA CYS A 255 -17.20 -7.36 16.36
C CYS A 255 -16.34 -8.63 16.28
N GLN A 256 -16.61 -9.48 15.29
CA GLN A 256 -15.83 -10.68 15.02
C GLN A 256 -15.63 -10.86 13.52
N VAL A 257 -14.50 -11.45 13.14
CA VAL A 257 -14.25 -11.89 11.77
C VAL A 257 -15.14 -13.07 11.48
N ALA A 258 -16.05 -12.92 10.52
CA ALA A 258 -16.95 -14.00 10.13
C ALA A 258 -16.35 -14.87 9.02
N ARG A 259 -15.62 -14.26 8.08
CA ARG A 259 -14.92 -15.00 7.01
C ARG A 259 -13.77 -14.17 6.42
N ALA A 260 -12.68 -14.84 6.06
CA ALA A 260 -11.58 -14.30 5.27
C ALA A 260 -11.19 -15.34 4.24
N ILE A 261 -11.07 -14.95 2.97
CA ILE A 261 -10.76 -15.86 1.86
C ILE A 261 -9.74 -15.23 0.92
N HIS A 262 -8.87 -16.06 0.36
CA HIS A 262 -7.94 -15.67 -0.69
C HIS A 262 -8.45 -16.08 -2.08
N ALA A 263 -8.06 -15.33 -3.11
CA ALA A 263 -8.45 -15.60 -4.49
C ALA A 263 -8.02 -16.98 -4.99
N THR A 264 -6.88 -17.52 -4.53
CA THR A 264 -6.42 -18.88 -4.88
C THR A 264 -7.11 -19.99 -4.09
N GLY A 265 -8.08 -19.64 -3.24
CA GLY A 265 -8.57 -20.50 -2.18
C GLY A 265 -7.70 -20.38 -0.93
N ASP A 266 -8.28 -20.74 0.22
CA ASP A 266 -7.46 -20.99 1.40
C ASP A 266 -6.45 -22.07 1.01
N PRO A 267 -5.14 -21.89 1.26
CA PRO A 267 -4.25 -23.04 1.32
C PRO A 267 -4.85 -23.89 2.42
N LYS A 268 -5.64 -24.91 2.05
CA LYS A 268 -6.24 -25.84 3.00
C LYS A 268 -5.12 -26.11 3.99
N ALA A 269 -5.31 -25.76 5.25
CA ALA A 269 -4.53 -26.39 6.31
C ALA A 269 -4.63 -27.85 5.92
N LYS A 270 -3.50 -28.46 5.51
CA LYS A 270 -3.49 -29.85 5.06
C LYS A 270 -4.37 -30.55 6.07
N PRO A 271 -5.44 -31.26 5.67
CA PRO A 271 -6.12 -32.12 6.62
C PRO A 271 -5.00 -32.85 7.35
N ALA A 272 -5.02 -32.80 8.68
CA ALA A 272 -4.06 -33.50 9.52
C ALA A 272 -4.33 -35.00 9.32
N ASP A 273 -3.98 -35.48 8.14
CA ASP A 273 -3.86 -36.87 7.81
C ASP A 273 -2.64 -37.32 8.61
N ASP A 274 -2.90 -38.28 9.50
CA ASP A 274 -1.94 -39.04 10.32
C ASP A 274 -1.65 -38.54 11.75
N ALA A 275 -2.68 -38.08 12.47
CA ALA A 275 -2.79 -38.43 13.90
C ALA A 275 -3.60 -39.72 14.05
N GLU A 276 -2.98 -40.82 13.64
CA GLU A 276 -3.43 -42.18 13.92
C GLU A 276 -3.66 -42.32 15.43
N LYS A 277 -4.95 -42.37 15.82
CA LYS A 277 -5.38 -42.68 17.18
C LYS A 277 -4.90 -44.10 17.53
N LYS A 278 -3.75 -44.21 18.18
CA LYS A 278 -3.46 -45.37 19.01
C LYS A 278 -4.30 -45.26 20.28
N PRO A 279 -5.16 -46.23 20.61
CA PRO A 279 -5.92 -46.21 21.85
C PRO A 279 -4.98 -46.54 23.01
N THR A 280 -4.51 -45.53 23.73
CA THR A 280 -3.89 -45.74 25.04
C THR A 280 -5.00 -45.75 26.06
N ALA A 281 -5.39 -46.94 26.48
CA ALA A 281 -6.19 -47.13 27.69
C ALA A 281 -5.41 -46.52 28.86
N SER A 282 -5.97 -45.51 29.50
CA SER A 282 -5.56 -45.08 30.84
C SER A 282 -6.80 -45.08 31.70
N THR A 283 -6.93 -46.19 32.42
CA THR A 283 -7.80 -46.38 33.56
C THR A 283 -7.46 -45.32 34.61
N VAL A 284 -8.33 -44.35 34.81
CA VAL A 284 -8.31 -43.47 35.99
C VAL A 284 -9.55 -43.82 36.81
N SER A 285 -9.33 -44.59 37.88
CA SER A 285 -10.32 -44.77 38.93
C SER A 285 -10.46 -43.45 39.70
N THR A 286 -11.63 -42.81 39.58
CA THR A 286 -12.04 -41.74 40.49
C THR A 286 -13.04 -42.32 41.48
N THR A 287 -12.57 -42.58 42.69
CA THR A 287 -13.42 -42.93 43.83
C THR A 287 -14.13 -41.64 44.29
N ALA A 288 -15.46 -41.62 44.20
CA ALA A 288 -16.28 -40.54 44.75
C ALA A 288 -16.48 -40.73 46.26
N PRO A 289 -16.36 -39.68 47.10
CA PRO A 289 -16.84 -39.73 48.46
C PRO A 289 -18.36 -39.52 48.51
N THR A 290 -19.01 -40.37 49.29
CA THR A 290 -20.44 -40.41 49.61
C THR A 290 -20.91 -39.10 50.27
N PRO A 291 -22.10 -38.58 49.93
CA PRO A 291 -22.70 -37.46 50.64
C PRO A 291 -23.33 -37.94 51.96
N THR A 292 -22.96 -37.30 53.06
CA THR A 292 -23.66 -37.42 54.34
C THR A 292 -24.55 -36.19 54.51
N ALA A 293 -25.85 -36.41 54.62
CA ALA A 293 -26.86 -35.50 55.15
C ALA A 293 -28.00 -36.35 55.74
N PRO A 294 -28.83 -35.83 56.67
CA PRO A 294 -28.87 -34.49 57.25
C PRO A 294 -28.22 -34.36 58.63
#